data_AF-A0AAU5C993-F1
#
_entry.id   AF-A0AAU5C993-F1
#
_cell.length_a   1.000
_cell.length_b   1.000
_cell.length_c   1.000
_cell.angle_alpha   90.00
_cell.angle_beta   90.00
_cell.angle_gamma   90.00
#
_symmetry.space_group_name_H-M   'P 1'
#
loop_
_entity.id
_entity.type
_entity.pdbx_description
1 polymer ?
#
loop_
_entity_poly.entity_id
_entity_poly.type
_entity_poly.pdbx_seq_one_letter_code
_entity_poly.pdbx_strand_id
1 'polypeptide(L)'
;MYDKLAAGSDLTNEGRPDLLARDRSGVLWLCKSTGDGTKPFAPRVRIGGGWNTCTTHLIAPGNLGGATAGDLLALDKAGVLWLYFGKGNGTFAPRTRVGGGWTYQQIVNIGDIDRDGRADLLAEYGPADGYVRLSVYKGTGDWKAPFHFFMGSEWLRHGQSRSPCLPCS
;
A
#
# COMPACT_ATOMS: atom_id res chain seq x y z
N MET A 1 6.06 8.46 19.85
CA MET A 1 5.17 7.31 19.60
C MET A 1 4.69 7.37 18.15
N TYR A 2 4.75 6.24 17.45
CA TYR A 2 4.29 6.13 16.05
C TYR A 2 2.81 5.76 15.98
N ASP A 3 2.12 6.20 14.93
CA ASP A 3 0.69 5.92 14.71
C ASP A 3 0.39 5.29 13.34
N LYS A 4 1.38 5.30 12.43
CA LYS A 4 1.35 4.61 11.13
C LYS A 4 2.74 4.11 10.78
N LEU A 5 2.77 2.94 10.14
CA LEU A 5 3.96 2.32 9.56
C LEU A 5 3.63 1.93 8.12
N ALA A 6 4.62 2.00 7.24
CA ALA A 6 4.55 1.45 5.89
C ALA A 6 5.91 0.83 5.54
N ALA A 7 5.91 -0.40 5.05
CA ALA A 7 7.12 -1.15 4.70
C ALA A 7 6.90 -1.93 3.40
N GLY A 8 7.98 -2.21 2.68
CA GLY A 8 7.95 -3.00 1.44
C GLY A 8 8.54 -2.30 0.22
N SER A 9 8.86 -1.00 0.33
CA SER A 9 9.53 -0.24 -0.74
C SER A 9 11.00 -0.03 -0.42
N ASP A 10 11.89 -0.25 -1.39
CA ASP A 10 13.29 0.16 -1.30
C ASP A 10 13.40 1.64 -1.65
N LEU A 11 13.53 2.51 -0.65
CA LEU A 11 13.48 3.96 -0.83
C LEU A 11 14.88 4.55 -1.02
N THR A 12 15.93 3.77 -0.76
CA THR A 12 17.33 4.20 -0.84
C THR A 12 18.19 3.44 -1.86
N ASN A 13 17.58 2.60 -2.71
CA ASN A 13 18.18 1.92 -3.86
C ASN A 13 19.34 0.96 -3.50
N GLU A 14 19.28 0.31 -2.35
CA GLU A 14 20.26 -0.69 -1.92
C GLU A 14 19.84 -2.14 -2.15
N GLY A 15 18.69 -2.36 -2.78
CA GLY A 15 18.09 -3.68 -2.99
C GLY A 15 17.39 -4.25 -1.76
N ARG A 16 17.02 -3.42 -0.78
CA ARG A 16 16.33 -3.85 0.44
C ARG A 16 15.16 -2.94 0.77
N PRO A 17 14.00 -3.47 1.18
CA PRO A 17 12.87 -2.64 1.56
C PRO A 17 13.14 -1.91 2.87
N ASP A 18 12.77 -0.64 2.91
CA ASP A 18 12.85 0.25 4.06
C ASP A 18 11.54 0.30 4.85
N LEU A 19 11.60 0.93 6.03
CA LEU A 19 10.44 1.25 6.85
C LEU A 19 10.22 2.76 6.91
N LEU A 20 8.98 3.17 6.65
CA LEU A 20 8.48 4.49 6.95
C LEU A 20 7.66 4.46 8.23
N ALA A 21 7.89 5.42 9.11
CA ALA A 21 7.14 5.57 10.35
C ALA A 21 6.63 7.00 10.50
N ARG A 22 5.32 7.17 10.69
CA ARG A 22 4.73 8.45 11.04
C ARG A 22 4.52 8.51 12.55
N ASP A 23 4.96 9.61 13.15
CA ASP A 23 4.66 9.90 14.55
C ASP A 23 3.35 10.68 14.74
N ARG A 24 2.87 10.71 15.99
CA ARG A 24 1.62 11.42 16.34
C ARG A 24 1.66 12.93 16.04
N SER A 25 2.85 13.53 15.95
CA SER A 25 3.01 14.94 15.55
C SER A 25 2.93 15.15 14.05
N GLY A 26 2.81 14.06 13.26
CA GLY A 26 2.74 14.10 11.80
C GLY A 26 4.09 14.17 11.13
N VAL A 27 5.19 13.87 11.82
CA VAL A 27 6.50 13.75 11.19
C VAL A 27 6.64 12.36 10.60
N LEU A 28 7.02 12.30 9.32
CA LEU A 28 7.39 11.07 8.64
C LEU A 28 8.89 10.85 8.77
N TRP A 29 9.26 9.64 9.17
CA TRP A 29 10.61 9.18 9.39
C TRP A 29 10.94 8.03 8.47
N LEU A 30 12.13 8.05 7.91
CA LEU A 30 12.74 6.93 7.22
C LEU A 30 13.58 6.12 8.21
N CYS A 31 13.34 4.82 8.26
CA CYS A 31 14.17 3.84 8.95
C CYS A 31 14.79 2.93 7.88
N LYS A 32 16.01 3.27 7.46
CA LYS A 32 16.74 2.56 6.40
C LYS A 32 17.09 1.13 6.83
N SER A 33 16.91 0.15 5.95
CA SER A 33 17.27 -1.25 6.21
C SER A 33 18.78 -1.47 6.21
N THR A 34 19.28 -2.10 7.28
CA THR A 34 20.70 -2.49 7.39
C THR A 34 20.99 -3.83 6.74
N GLY A 35 19.98 -4.70 6.59
CA GLY A 35 20.15 -6.10 6.23
C GLY A 35 20.61 -7.01 7.38
N ASP A 36 20.78 -6.47 8.60
CA ASP A 36 21.17 -7.21 9.80
C ASP A 36 19.95 -7.47 10.68
N GLY A 37 19.57 -8.74 10.87
CA GLY A 37 18.43 -9.12 11.70
C GLY A 37 18.52 -8.72 13.17
N THR A 38 19.73 -8.47 13.69
CA THR A 38 19.95 -8.01 15.07
C THR A 38 19.86 -6.49 15.20
N LYS A 39 20.05 -5.76 14.10
CA LYS A 39 19.98 -4.29 14.02
C LYS A 39 19.27 -3.89 12.73
N PRO A 40 17.97 -4.22 12.56
CA PRO A 40 17.30 -4.19 11.25
C PRO A 40 17.24 -2.81 10.60
N PHE A 41 17.31 -1.74 11.40
CA PHE A 41 17.20 -0.37 10.92
C PHE A 41 18.32 0.53 11.43
N ALA A 42 18.81 1.40 10.56
CA ALA A 42 19.70 2.51 10.92
C ALA A 42 18.96 3.57 11.76
N PRO A 43 19.68 4.52 12.39
CA PRO A 43 19.05 5.68 13.02
C PRO A 43 18.09 6.39 12.06
N ARG A 44 16.89 6.68 12.54
CA ARG A 44 15.83 7.26 11.72
C ARG A 44 16.23 8.64 11.17
N VAL A 45 15.85 8.91 9.92
CA VAL A 45 16.05 10.20 9.25
C VAL A 45 14.71 10.89 9.08
N ARG A 46 14.65 12.20 9.35
CA ARG A 46 13.43 12.98 9.19
C ARG A 46 13.18 13.28 7.70
N ILE A 47 12.02 12.86 7.18
CA ILE A 47 11.58 13.24 5.83
C ILE A 47 10.87 14.60 5.88
N GLY A 48 9.92 14.78 6.78
CA GLY A 48 9.14 16.03 6.88
C GLY A 48 7.94 15.95 7.82
N GLY A 49 7.32 17.09 8.09
CA GLY A 49 6.10 17.20 8.92
C GLY A 49 4.81 17.31 8.08
N GLY A 50 3.65 17.35 8.74
CA GLY A 50 2.35 17.54 8.09
C GLY A 50 1.73 16.28 7.47
N TRP A 51 2.29 15.10 7.76
CA TRP A 51 1.77 13.85 7.21
C TRP A 51 0.50 13.35 7.93
N ASN A 52 0.13 13.94 9.07
CA ASN A 52 -1.10 13.63 9.80
C ASN A 52 -2.29 14.53 9.40
N THR A 53 -2.03 15.69 8.77
CA THR A 53 -3.07 16.66 8.42
C THR A 53 -4.00 16.09 7.36
N CYS A 54 -3.44 15.37 6.39
CA CYS A 54 -4.14 14.90 5.20
C CYS A 54 -3.88 13.41 4.90
N THR A 55 -3.52 12.56 5.86
CA THR A 55 -3.26 11.13 5.54
C THR A 55 -3.91 10.18 6.55
N THR A 56 -4.71 9.25 6.06
CA THR A 56 -5.30 8.15 6.84
C THR A 56 -4.44 6.88 6.73
N HIS A 57 -3.90 6.59 5.55
CA HIS A 57 -3.09 5.40 5.28
C HIS A 57 -1.79 5.74 4.55
N LEU A 58 -0.74 5.02 4.90
CA LEU A 58 0.53 5.00 4.18
C LEU A 58 0.72 3.58 3.67
N ILE A 59 0.97 3.42 2.37
CA ILE A 59 1.19 2.12 1.74
C ILE A 59 2.50 2.22 0.96
N ALA A 60 3.39 1.25 1.16
CA ALA A 60 4.67 1.14 0.48
C ALA A 60 4.55 0.03 -0.58
N PRO A 61 4.02 0.32 -1.80
CA PRO A 61 3.74 -0.68 -2.81
C PRO A 61 4.99 -1.31 -3.42
N GLY A 62 6.16 -0.69 -3.27
CA GLY A 62 7.30 -0.97 -4.13
C GLY A 62 7.30 0.02 -5.29
N ASN A 63 7.86 -0.37 -6.43
CA ASN A 63 7.99 0.51 -7.58
C ASN A 63 6.71 0.48 -8.45
N LEU A 64 6.00 1.60 -8.52
CA LEU A 64 4.87 1.82 -9.45
C LEU A 64 5.25 2.75 -10.60
N GLY A 65 6.23 3.64 -10.38
CA GLY A 65 6.70 4.65 -11.32
C GLY A 65 7.61 4.15 -12.44
N GLY A 66 8.11 2.91 -12.34
CA GLY A 66 9.08 2.35 -13.27
C GLY A 66 10.52 2.83 -13.04
N ALA A 67 10.77 3.63 -11.99
CA ALA A 67 12.12 4.01 -11.56
C ALA A 67 12.81 2.86 -10.80
N THR A 68 14.09 2.96 -10.45
CA THR A 68 14.71 1.90 -9.62
C THR A 68 14.25 1.91 -8.16
N ALA A 69 13.80 3.07 -7.67
CA ALA A 69 13.35 3.25 -6.29
C ALA A 69 11.88 2.85 -6.13
N GLY A 70 11.55 2.38 -4.93
CA GLY A 70 10.18 2.18 -4.49
C GLY A 70 9.47 3.50 -4.19
N ASP A 71 8.14 3.46 -4.28
CA ASP A 71 7.26 4.61 -4.14
C ASP A 71 6.46 4.55 -2.83
N LEU A 72 5.74 5.63 -2.55
CA LEU A 72 4.81 5.71 -1.42
C LEU A 72 3.44 6.15 -1.90
N LEU A 73 2.41 5.45 -1.44
CA LEU A 73 1.03 5.89 -1.56
C LEU A 73 0.55 6.46 -0.23
N ALA A 74 -0.16 7.59 -0.30
CA ALA A 74 -0.84 8.18 0.83
C ALA A 74 -2.31 8.38 0.50
N LEU A 75 -3.20 7.78 1.30
CA LEU A 75 -4.63 8.04 1.22
C LEU A 75 -4.98 9.21 2.11
N ASP A 76 -5.64 10.24 1.59
CA ASP A 76 -6.11 11.36 2.38
C ASP A 76 -7.50 11.17 3.02
N LYS A 77 -7.85 12.09 3.91
CA LYS A 77 -9.14 12.07 4.63
C LYS A 77 -10.34 12.32 3.71
N ALA A 78 -10.12 12.88 2.52
CA ALA A 78 -11.14 13.09 1.50
C ALA A 78 -11.27 11.89 0.54
N GLY A 79 -10.54 10.79 0.80
CA GLY A 79 -10.57 9.61 -0.05
C GLY A 79 -9.79 9.78 -1.36
N VAL A 80 -8.84 10.72 -1.41
CA VAL A 80 -7.93 10.88 -2.56
C VAL A 80 -6.65 10.11 -2.30
N LEU A 81 -6.30 9.24 -3.23
CA LEU A 81 -5.04 8.52 -3.23
C LEU A 81 -3.97 9.36 -3.96
N TRP A 82 -2.85 9.55 -3.28
CA TRP A 82 -1.69 10.29 -3.77
C TRP A 82 -0.48 9.37 -3.92
N LEU A 83 0.23 9.51 -5.04
CA LEU A 83 1.48 8.81 -5.32
C LEU A 83 2.67 9.75 -5.10
N TYR A 84 3.67 9.27 -4.37
CA TYR A 84 4.94 9.94 -4.11
C TYR A 84 6.05 9.09 -4.72
N PHE A 85 6.65 9.59 -5.80
CA PHE A 85 7.73 8.88 -6.46
C PHE A 85 8.99 8.89 -5.62
N GLY A 86 9.59 7.71 -5.40
CA GLY A 86 10.87 7.57 -4.72
C GLY A 86 12.01 8.16 -5.56
N LYS A 87 12.92 8.88 -4.92
CA LYS A 87 14.14 9.40 -5.56
C LYS A 87 15.36 8.49 -5.37
N GLY A 88 15.21 7.38 -4.63
CA GLY A 88 16.32 6.46 -4.33
C GLY A 88 17.31 6.99 -3.30
N ASN A 89 17.00 8.08 -2.61
CA ASN A 89 17.80 8.66 -1.54
C ASN A 89 17.00 8.86 -0.24
N GLY A 90 15.87 8.15 -0.11
CA GLY A 90 14.98 8.26 1.03
C GLY A 90 14.02 9.46 0.99
N THR A 91 14.00 10.21 -0.12
CA THR A 91 13.09 11.33 -0.33
C THR A 91 12.18 11.11 -1.53
N PHE A 92 11.15 11.96 -1.65
CA PHE A 92 10.13 11.84 -2.68
C PHE A 92 10.10 13.03 -3.63
N ALA A 93 9.61 12.81 -4.85
CA ALA A 93 9.17 13.87 -5.75
C ALA A 93 7.87 14.53 -5.24
N PRO A 94 7.46 15.68 -5.81
CA PRO A 94 6.12 16.21 -5.57
C PRO A 94 5.04 15.14 -5.83
N ARG A 95 4.02 15.12 -4.98
CA ARG A 95 2.94 14.13 -5.08
C ARG A 95 2.15 14.28 -6.37
N THR A 96 1.74 13.15 -6.92
CA THR A 96 0.82 13.04 -8.07
C THR A 96 -0.52 12.50 -7.59
N ARG A 97 -1.62 13.05 -8.11
CA ARG A 97 -2.96 12.55 -7.78
C ARG A 97 -3.23 11.27 -8.58
N VAL A 98 -3.55 10.18 -7.89
CA VAL A 98 -4.01 8.94 -8.53
C VAL A 98 -5.51 9.03 -8.83
N GLY A 99 -6.32 9.37 -7.82
CA GLY A 99 -7.77 9.44 -7.97
C GLY A 99 -8.50 9.63 -6.64
N GLY A 100 -9.80 9.93 -6.71
CA GLY A 100 -10.70 10.01 -5.55
C GLY A 100 -11.53 8.74 -5.37
N GLY A 101 -12.39 8.71 -4.36
CA GLY A 101 -13.34 7.61 -4.12
C GLY A 101 -12.75 6.42 -3.34
N TRP A 102 -11.55 6.56 -2.80
CA TRP A 102 -10.92 5.55 -1.97
C TRP A 102 -11.47 5.62 -0.54
N THR A 103 -12.60 4.94 -0.31
CA THR A 103 -13.27 4.86 1.00
C THR A 103 -13.12 3.46 1.57
N TYR A 104 -11.93 3.15 2.09
CA TYR A 104 -11.58 1.84 2.63
C TYR A 104 -11.12 1.94 4.08
N GLN A 105 -11.48 0.96 4.91
CA GLN A 105 -11.02 0.89 6.29
C GLN A 105 -9.53 0.58 6.35
N GLN A 106 -9.06 -0.28 5.46
CA GLN A 106 -7.66 -0.69 5.34
C GLN A 106 -7.29 -0.84 3.86
N ILE A 107 -6.05 -0.51 3.54
CA ILE A 107 -5.44 -0.80 2.24
C ILE A 107 -4.04 -1.33 2.53
N VAL A 108 -3.72 -2.48 1.99
CA VAL A 108 -2.42 -3.13 2.16
C VAL A 108 -1.82 -3.51 0.82
N ASN A 109 -0.49 -3.43 0.74
CA ASN A 109 0.26 -4.06 -0.34
C ASN A 109 0.25 -5.57 -0.11
N ILE A 110 -0.11 -6.35 -1.13
CA ILE A 110 -0.13 -7.82 -1.09
C ILE A 110 0.96 -8.46 -1.96
N GLY A 111 1.84 -7.63 -2.54
CA GLY A 111 2.83 -8.07 -3.51
C GLY A 111 2.20 -8.34 -4.87
N ASP A 112 2.92 -9.09 -5.69
CA ASP A 112 2.51 -9.46 -7.06
C ASP A 112 1.72 -10.78 -7.03
N ILE A 113 0.39 -10.70 -6.99
CA ILE A 113 -0.47 -11.90 -6.83
C ILE A 113 -0.73 -12.60 -8.17
N ASP A 114 -0.65 -11.87 -9.28
CA ASP A 114 -0.92 -12.40 -10.62
C ASP A 114 0.33 -12.66 -11.46
N ARG A 115 1.52 -12.41 -10.90
CA ARG A 115 2.85 -12.68 -11.46
C ARG A 115 3.16 -11.85 -12.68
N ASP A 116 2.65 -10.62 -12.75
CA ASP A 116 2.93 -9.69 -13.84
C ASP A 116 4.17 -8.81 -13.60
N GLY A 117 4.82 -8.99 -12.44
CA GLY A 117 6.00 -8.26 -12.01
C GLY A 117 5.68 -6.95 -11.30
N ARG A 118 4.40 -6.69 -10.95
CA ARG A 118 3.95 -5.43 -10.38
C ARG A 118 3.22 -5.68 -9.06
N ALA A 119 3.29 -4.69 -8.17
CA ALA A 119 2.65 -4.82 -6.87
C ALA A 119 1.15 -4.54 -6.95
N ASP A 120 0.38 -5.38 -6.27
CA ASP A 120 -1.06 -5.30 -6.14
C ASP A 120 -1.47 -4.84 -4.75
N LEU A 121 -2.69 -4.30 -4.66
CA LEU A 121 -3.29 -3.89 -3.39
C LEU A 121 -4.54 -4.70 -3.08
N LEU A 122 -4.74 -4.94 -1.78
CA LEU A 122 -6.01 -5.37 -1.22
C LEU A 122 -6.60 -4.20 -0.44
N ALA A 123 -7.85 -3.88 -0.73
CA ALA A 123 -8.61 -2.86 -0.04
C ALA A 123 -9.80 -3.50 0.69
N GLU A 124 -9.93 -3.20 1.97
CA GLU A 124 -11.00 -3.68 2.84
C GLU A 124 -12.09 -2.63 2.96
N TYR A 125 -13.32 -3.05 2.67
CA TYR A 125 -14.53 -2.26 2.82
C TYR A 125 -15.57 -2.99 3.69
N GLY A 126 -15.74 -2.56 4.94
CA GLY A 126 -16.78 -3.06 5.85
C GLY A 126 -17.92 -2.07 6.02
N PRO A 127 -18.99 -2.09 5.22
CA PRO A 127 -20.15 -1.25 5.49
C PRO A 127 -20.86 -1.68 6.78
N ALA A 128 -21.77 -0.84 7.25
CA ALA A 128 -22.48 -1.02 8.53
C ALA A 128 -23.36 -2.28 8.63
N ASP A 129 -23.43 -3.08 7.56
CA ASP A 129 -24.17 -4.35 7.51
C ASP A 129 -23.45 -5.53 8.20
N GLY A 130 -22.25 -5.28 8.74
CA GLY A 130 -21.47 -6.28 9.48
C GLY A 130 -20.64 -7.22 8.60
N TYR A 131 -20.63 -7.04 7.28
CA TYR A 131 -19.81 -7.83 6.37
C TYR A 131 -18.56 -7.08 5.94
N VAL A 132 -17.42 -7.76 5.98
CA VAL A 132 -16.19 -7.28 5.34
C VAL A 132 -16.22 -7.63 3.86
N ARG A 133 -15.97 -6.64 3.02
CA ARG A 133 -15.74 -6.81 1.59
C ARG A 133 -14.27 -6.57 1.27
N LEU A 134 -13.73 -7.39 0.38
CA LEU A 134 -12.36 -7.26 -0.10
C LEU A 134 -12.37 -6.92 -1.59
N SER A 135 -11.54 -5.95 -1.97
CA SER A 135 -11.31 -5.54 -3.36
C SER A 135 -9.84 -5.68 -3.70
N VAL A 136 -9.54 -6.34 -4.83
CA VAL A 136 -8.17 -6.46 -5.35
C VAL A 136 -7.97 -5.43 -6.45
N TYR A 137 -6.87 -4.70 -6.34
CA TYR A 137 -6.40 -3.70 -7.30
C TYR A 137 -5.08 -4.18 -7.88
N LYS A 138 -5.09 -4.47 -9.17
CA LYS A 138 -3.89 -4.95 -9.88
C LYS A 138 -3.00 -3.81 -10.29
N GLY A 139 -1.70 -3.95 -10.06
CA GLY A 139 -0.68 -3.04 -10.57
C GLY A 139 -0.74 -3.00 -12.10
N THR A 140 -0.71 -1.80 -12.69
CA THR A 140 -0.68 -1.65 -14.16
C THR A 140 0.71 -1.27 -14.67
N GLY A 141 1.57 -0.81 -13.75
CA GLY A 141 2.87 -0.15 -13.96
C GLY A 141 2.83 1.01 -14.96
N ASP A 142 1.66 1.58 -15.18
CA ASP A 142 1.52 2.95 -15.64
C ASP A 142 1.16 3.81 -14.43
N TRP A 143 2.10 4.62 -13.96
CA TRP A 143 1.89 5.48 -12.80
C TRP A 143 0.75 6.49 -12.95
N LYS A 144 0.28 6.76 -14.18
CA LYS A 144 -0.88 7.62 -14.44
C LYS A 144 -2.20 6.91 -14.14
N ALA A 145 -2.20 5.59 -14.21
CA ALA A 145 -3.34 4.73 -13.90
C ALA A 145 -2.82 3.49 -13.15
N PRO A 146 -2.19 3.65 -11.97
CA PRO A 146 -1.32 2.64 -11.36
C PRO A 146 -2.06 1.36 -10.96
N PHE A 147 -3.39 1.42 -10.87
CA PHE A 147 -4.22 0.31 -10.46
C PHE A 147 -5.44 0.12 -11.34
N HIS A 148 -5.74 -1.14 -11.66
CA HIS A 148 -7.01 -1.56 -12.22
C HIS A 148 -7.81 -2.33 -11.17
N PHE A 149 -9.07 -1.95 -10.95
CA PHE A 149 -9.98 -2.76 -10.15
C PHE A 149 -10.16 -4.11 -10.82
N PHE A 150 -9.71 -5.17 -10.16
CA PHE A 150 -9.81 -6.51 -10.70
C PHE A 150 -11.10 -7.19 -10.24
N MET A 151 -11.33 -7.29 -8.91
CA MET A 151 -12.48 -7.99 -8.34
C MET A 151 -12.85 -7.52 -6.94
N GLY A 152 -14.15 -7.61 -6.59
CA GLY A 152 -14.72 -7.41 -5.26
C GLY A 152 -15.39 -8.68 -4.71
N SER A 153 -15.51 -8.79 -3.39
CA SER A 153 -15.83 -10.03 -2.66
C SER A 153 -17.29 -10.52 -2.69
N GLU A 154 -17.93 -10.66 -3.86
CA GLU A 154 -19.16 -11.49 -3.92
C GLU A 154 -18.86 -12.99 -3.68
N TRP A 155 -17.59 -13.42 -3.75
CA TRP A 155 -17.18 -14.82 -3.61
C TRP A 155 -16.62 -15.24 -2.25
N LEU A 156 -16.44 -14.32 -1.27
CA LEU A 156 -15.97 -14.68 0.09
C LEU A 156 -17.10 -15.16 1.02
N ARG A 157 -18.28 -15.51 0.49
CA ARG A 157 -19.31 -16.21 1.26
C ARG A 157 -18.85 -17.63 1.57
N HIS A 158 -18.15 -17.82 2.68
CA HIS A 158 -18.09 -19.13 3.31
C HIS A 158 -19.49 -19.48 3.84
N GLY A 159 -20.13 -20.52 3.27
CA GLY A 159 -21.25 -21.22 3.94
C GLY A 159 -22.66 -21.10 3.35
N GLN A 160 -22.83 -20.95 2.03
CA GLN A 160 -24.11 -21.32 1.39
C GLN A 160 -23.85 -22.48 0.42
N SER A 161 -24.53 -23.58 0.71
CA SER A 161 -24.38 -24.91 0.12
C SER A 161 -24.20 -24.91 -1.40
N ARG A 162 -23.09 -25.49 -1.88
CA ARG A 162 -23.16 -26.19 -3.16
C ARG A 162 -23.87 -27.51 -2.90
N SER A 163 -25.08 -27.63 -3.44
CA SER A 163 -25.85 -28.87 -3.51
C SER A 163 -24.97 -30.03 -3.99
N PRO A 164 -25.24 -31.27 -3.54
CA PRO A 164 -24.36 -32.41 -3.73
C PRO A 164 -24.21 -32.77 -5.22
N CYS A 165 -23.03 -33.26 -5.56
CA CYS A 165 -22.72 -33.84 -6.86
C CYS A 165 -23.83 -34.80 -7.30
N LEU A 166 -24.27 -34.65 -8.55
CA LEU A 166 -25.09 -35.67 -9.24
C LEU A 166 -24.30 -36.99 -9.28
N PRO A 167 -24.93 -38.15 -9.03
CA PRO A 167 -24.25 -39.42 -9.17
C PRO A 167 -23.93 -39.66 -10.65
N CYS A 168 -22.72 -40.16 -10.92
CA CYS A 168 -22.35 -40.68 -12.23
C CYS A 168 -23.34 -41.77 -12.66
N SER A 169 -23.84 -41.64 -13.89
CA SER A 169 -24.47 -42.71 -14.67
C SER A 169 -23.44 -43.69 -15.21
#